data_AF-A0A068TTG7-F1
#
_entry.id   AF-A0A068TTG7-F1
#
_cell.length_a   1.000
_cell.length_b   1.000
_cell.length_c   1.000
_cell.angle_alpha   90.00
_cell.angle_beta   90.00
_cell.angle_gamma   90.00
#
_symmetry.space_group_name_H-M   'P 1'
#
loop_
_entity.id
_entity.type
_entity.pdbx_description
1 polymer ?
#
loop_
_entity_poly.entity_id
_entity_poly.type
_entity_poly.pdbx_seq_one_letter_code
_entity_poly.pdbx_strand_id
1 'polypeptide(L)'
;MGTRGRNDINYRNPCLTMHQPWASLLIYGIKRVEGRSWPAPIRGRLWIHAASKIPEPATIQAMEDFYREIYAVDGITDIKFPEHYPTSRLIGCVEVVGCITREELVNWEEVPGGVQLEGQTDFCWLCEQPQKLIVPFEMRGFQGVYNLEHKIHEAAARGLSPVRVPRPVKFPLPDPRDPFSLKPGSLVSTFKGSGMPKVEKSESLTAALAGARAAATQFSKSGGLEPAAVGGGDEPISSRTRNKSTAV
;
A
#
# COMPACT_ATOMS: atom_id res chain seq x y z
N MET A 1 -26.60 -20.15 -20.69
CA MET A 1 -26.78 -19.97 -19.23
C MET A 1 -25.50 -19.38 -18.68
N GLY A 2 -25.53 -18.10 -18.28
CA GLY A 2 -24.33 -17.36 -17.90
C GLY A 2 -23.75 -17.84 -16.58
N THR A 3 -22.46 -18.18 -16.60
CA THR A 3 -21.64 -18.29 -15.40
C THR A 3 -21.55 -16.92 -14.74
N ARG A 4 -22.28 -16.72 -13.64
CA ARG A 4 -22.15 -15.55 -12.77
C ARG A 4 -20.75 -15.56 -12.15
N GLY A 5 -19.80 -14.91 -12.81
CA GLY A 5 -18.45 -14.70 -12.30
C GLY A 5 -18.42 -13.51 -11.34
N ARG A 6 -17.80 -13.71 -10.16
CA ARG A 6 -17.30 -12.71 -9.19
C ARG A 6 -18.20 -11.49 -8.93
N ASN A 7 -18.81 -11.43 -7.76
CA ASN A 7 -19.44 -10.25 -7.13
C ASN A 7 -19.01 -8.91 -7.77
N ASP A 8 -19.84 -8.35 -8.65
CA ASP A 8 -19.67 -6.99 -9.17
C ASP A 8 -19.92 -6.01 -8.02
N ILE A 9 -18.91 -5.79 -7.19
CA ILE A 9 -18.95 -4.79 -6.14
C ILE A 9 -18.97 -3.43 -6.83
N ASN A 10 -20.10 -2.74 -6.77
CA ASN A 10 -20.24 -1.38 -7.27
C ASN A 10 -19.52 -0.42 -6.31
N TYR A 11 -18.31 -0.01 -6.68
CA TYR A 11 -17.52 0.98 -5.94
C TYR A 11 -17.96 2.40 -6.29
N ARG A 12 -18.69 3.05 -5.38
CA ARG A 12 -19.14 4.44 -5.52
C ARG A 12 -18.12 5.43 -4.95
N ASN A 13 -17.65 5.14 -3.74
CA ASN A 13 -16.68 5.97 -3.01
C ASN A 13 -15.60 5.03 -2.43
N PRO A 14 -14.78 4.39 -3.28
CA PRO A 14 -13.87 3.36 -2.83
C PRO A 14 -12.81 3.94 -1.90
N CYS A 15 -12.50 3.18 -0.86
CA CYS A 15 -11.48 3.46 0.13
C CYS A 15 -10.62 2.23 0.36
N LEU A 16 -9.33 2.46 0.59
CA LEU A 16 -8.35 1.44 0.92
C LEU A 16 -7.70 1.78 2.26
N THR A 17 -7.66 0.80 3.15
CA THR A 17 -6.89 0.91 4.39
C THR A 17 -5.43 0.52 4.11
N MET A 18 -4.50 1.38 4.54
CA MET A 18 -3.05 1.22 4.36
C MET A 18 -2.32 1.39 5.68
N HIS A 19 -1.28 0.60 5.92
CA HIS A 19 -0.41 0.81 7.09
C HIS A 19 0.42 2.08 6.93
N GLN A 20 0.76 2.69 8.07
CA GLN A 20 1.77 3.73 8.09
C GLN A 20 3.18 3.10 8.02
N PRO A 21 4.17 3.79 7.41
CA PRO A 21 4.11 5.16 6.88
C PRO A 21 3.55 5.29 5.45
N TRP A 22 3.28 4.18 4.75
CA TRP A 22 2.88 4.20 3.33
C TRP A 22 1.62 5.02 3.05
N ALA A 23 0.65 5.01 3.96
CA ALA A 23 -0.58 5.79 3.81
C ALA A 23 -0.30 7.30 3.69
N SER A 24 0.47 7.86 4.63
CA SER A 24 0.88 9.27 4.56
C SER A 24 1.81 9.53 3.37
N LEU A 25 2.78 8.65 3.10
CA LEU A 25 3.69 8.85 1.96
C LEU A 25 2.94 8.91 0.63
N LEU A 26 1.86 8.14 0.47
CA LEU A 26 1.00 8.17 -0.72
C LEU A 26 0.21 9.49 -0.79
N ILE A 27 -0.42 9.92 0.32
CA ILE A 27 -1.19 11.17 0.37
C ILE A 27 -0.32 12.41 0.24
N TYR A 28 0.95 12.35 0.66
CA TYR A 28 1.90 13.45 0.46
C TYR A 28 2.52 13.44 -0.95
N GLY A 29 2.16 12.47 -1.80
CA GLY A 29 2.66 12.34 -3.17
C GLY A 29 4.13 11.94 -3.26
N ILE A 30 4.68 11.38 -2.18
CA ILE A 30 6.04 10.86 -2.11
C ILE A 30 6.06 9.45 -2.73
N LYS A 31 5.14 8.59 -2.26
CA LYS A 31 4.84 7.28 -2.84
C LYS A 31 3.90 7.48 -4.04
N ARG A 32 4.23 6.86 -5.17
CA ARG A 32 3.52 7.01 -6.45
C ARG A 32 2.86 5.72 -6.91
N VAL A 33 3.30 4.59 -6.37
CA VAL A 33 2.78 3.27 -6.71
C VAL A 33 2.31 2.56 -5.45
N GLU A 34 1.07 2.09 -5.43
CA GLU A 34 0.57 1.21 -4.38
C GLU A 34 0.75 -0.26 -4.76
N GLY A 35 1.45 -1.03 -3.94
CA GLY A 35 1.80 -2.43 -4.22
C GLY A 35 0.82 -3.41 -3.58
N ARG A 36 0.27 -4.35 -4.35
CA ARG A 36 -0.67 -5.37 -3.86
C ARG A 36 -0.41 -6.73 -4.52
N SER A 37 -0.80 -7.81 -3.84
CA SER A 37 -0.80 -9.18 -4.40
C SER A 37 -1.98 -9.46 -5.34
N TRP A 38 -2.81 -8.45 -5.61
CA TRP A 38 -3.98 -8.52 -6.47
C TRP A 38 -4.14 -7.23 -7.30
N PRO A 39 -4.73 -7.33 -8.51
CA PRO A 39 -4.90 -6.19 -9.39
C PRO A 39 -5.91 -5.19 -8.83
N ALA A 40 -5.76 -3.91 -9.20
CA ALA A 40 -6.70 -2.87 -8.80
C ALA A 40 -8.11 -3.13 -9.34
N PRO A 41 -9.14 -3.29 -8.48
CA PRO A 41 -10.52 -3.57 -8.87
C PRO A 41 -11.27 -2.28 -9.27
N ILE A 42 -10.62 -1.12 -9.09
CA ILE A 42 -11.16 0.20 -9.37
C ILE A 42 -10.20 1.00 -10.24
N ARG A 43 -10.74 2.08 -10.82
CA ARG A 43 -10.00 3.19 -11.44
C ARG A 43 -10.65 4.49 -10.99
N GLY A 44 -9.90 5.59 -11.07
CA GLY A 44 -10.34 6.90 -10.60
C GLY A 44 -10.07 7.09 -9.10
N ARG A 45 -10.85 7.96 -8.46
CA ARG A 45 -10.61 8.38 -7.07
C ARG A 45 -10.64 7.19 -6.10
N LEU A 46 -9.57 7.07 -5.31
CA LEU A 46 -9.45 6.12 -4.20
C LEU A 46 -9.13 6.89 -2.91
N TRP A 47 -10.00 6.75 -1.92
CA TRP A 47 -9.79 7.29 -0.59
C TRP A 47 -8.79 6.44 0.20
N ILE A 48 -7.96 7.08 1.01
CA ILE A 48 -6.93 6.42 1.81
C ILE A 48 -7.22 6.59 3.29
N HIS A 49 -7.41 5.46 3.96
CA HIS A 49 -7.50 5.35 5.41
C HIS A 49 -6.17 4.81 5.95
N ALA A 50 -5.63 5.48 6.96
CA ALA A 50 -4.47 5.02 7.69
C ALA A 50 -4.89 4.01 8.76
N ALA A 51 -4.32 2.80 8.68
CA ALA A 51 -4.61 1.71 9.61
C ALA A 51 -4.29 2.07 11.08
N SER A 52 -4.78 1.25 12.01
CA SER A 52 -4.65 1.50 13.44
C SER A 52 -3.28 1.19 14.04
N LYS A 53 -2.50 0.27 13.43
CA LYS A 53 -1.17 -0.09 13.94
C LYS A 53 -0.23 1.13 13.84
N ILE A 54 0.31 1.53 14.99
CA ILE A 54 1.30 2.60 15.10
C ILE A 54 2.58 2.13 14.38
N PRO A 55 3.14 2.93 13.46
CA PRO A 55 4.38 2.58 12.77
C PRO A 55 5.55 2.65 13.75
N GLU A 56 6.44 1.64 13.70
CA GLU A 56 7.67 1.69 14.46
C GLU A 56 8.60 2.78 13.93
N PRO A 57 9.35 3.52 14.77
CA PRO A 57 10.26 4.56 14.30
C PRO A 57 11.27 4.05 13.26
N ALA A 58 11.79 2.84 13.44
CA ALA A 58 12.68 2.21 12.48
C ALA A 58 12.02 1.94 11.11
N THR A 59 10.71 1.64 11.11
CA THR A 59 9.94 1.48 9.86
C THR A 59 9.75 2.81 9.15
N ILE A 60 9.48 3.89 9.89
CA ILE A 60 9.41 5.24 9.32
C ILE A 60 10.75 5.59 8.69
N GLN A 61 11.83 5.50 9.47
CA GLN A 61 13.18 5.83 9.00
C GLN A 61 13.56 5.04 7.76
N ALA A 62 13.38 3.71 7.75
CA ALA A 62 13.70 2.87 6.61
C ALA A 62 12.93 3.27 5.34
N MET A 63 11.68 3.68 5.48
CA MET A 63 10.88 4.14 4.33
C MET A 63 11.25 5.56 3.89
N GLU A 64 11.59 6.46 4.80
CA GLU A 64 12.08 7.80 4.46
C GLU A 64 13.43 7.73 3.75
N ASP A 65 14.36 6.89 4.23
CA ASP A 65 15.65 6.64 3.58
C ASP A 65 15.46 6.02 2.20
N PHE A 66 14.57 5.04 2.08
CA PHE A 66 14.20 4.47 0.78
C PHE A 66 13.70 5.53 -0.20
N TYR A 67 12.77 6.38 0.21
CA TYR A 67 12.28 7.43 -0.67
C TYR A 67 13.35 8.48 -0.97
N ARG A 68 14.22 8.83 -0.02
CA ARG A 68 15.34 9.74 -0.26
C ARG A 68 16.28 9.21 -1.34
N GLU A 69 16.64 7.93 -1.27
CA GLU A 69 17.54 7.29 -2.24
C GLU A 69 16.92 7.16 -3.63
N ILE A 70 15.66 6.72 -3.76
CA ILE A 70 15.06 6.59 -5.10
C ILE A 70 14.79 7.95 -5.75
N TYR A 71 14.54 9.01 -4.97
CA TYR A 71 14.44 10.37 -5.51
C TYR A 71 15.83 10.92 -5.87
N ALA A 72 16.91 10.54 -5.16
CA ALA A 72 18.28 10.93 -5.50
C ALA A 72 18.74 10.34 -6.85
N VAL A 73 18.31 9.12 -7.20
CA VAL A 73 18.50 8.54 -8.56
C VAL A 73 17.96 9.47 -9.65
N ASP A 74 16.89 10.19 -9.34
CA ASP A 74 16.22 11.15 -10.20
C ASP A 74 16.77 12.59 -10.07
N GLY A 75 17.86 12.79 -9.30
CA GLY A 75 18.48 14.09 -9.05
C GLY A 75 17.76 14.96 -8.01
N ILE A 76 16.82 14.41 -7.23
CA ILE A 76 16.03 15.13 -6.24
C ILE A 76 16.50 14.78 -4.83
N THR A 77 17.05 15.76 -4.11
CA THR A 77 17.62 15.55 -2.77
C THR A 77 16.86 16.27 -1.66
N ASP A 78 16.15 17.36 -1.97
CA ASP A 78 15.34 18.14 -1.01
C ASP A 78 13.90 17.61 -0.93
N ILE A 79 13.76 16.35 -0.47
CA ILE A 79 12.46 15.76 -0.16
C ILE A 79 12.08 16.06 1.30
N LYS A 80 10.86 16.58 1.48
CA LYS A 80 10.26 16.85 2.79
C LYS A 80 9.25 15.77 3.15
N PHE A 81 9.51 15.07 4.25
CA PHE A 81 8.62 14.03 4.76
C PHE A 81 7.54 14.60 5.70
N PRO A 82 6.41 13.89 5.87
CA PRO A 82 5.40 14.27 6.85
C PRO A 82 5.98 14.26 8.28
N GLU A 83 5.70 15.30 9.05
CA GLU A 83 6.09 15.37 10.47
C GLU A 83 5.31 14.36 11.34
N HIS A 84 4.12 13.94 10.87
CA HIS A 84 3.22 13.07 11.62
C HIS A 84 2.58 12.01 10.71
N TYR A 85 2.42 10.81 11.27
CA TYR A 85 1.83 9.64 10.63
C TYR A 85 0.56 9.20 11.39
N PRO A 86 -0.59 9.86 11.17
CA PRO A 86 -1.81 9.57 11.92
C PRO A 86 -2.30 8.14 11.67
N THR A 87 -2.91 7.53 12.69
CA THR A 87 -3.52 6.20 12.61
C THR A 87 -5.04 6.27 12.78
N SER A 88 -5.75 5.23 12.36
CA SER A 88 -7.21 5.09 12.48
C SER A 88 -8.02 6.24 11.87
N ARG A 89 -7.51 6.84 10.79
CA ARG A 89 -8.08 8.06 10.20
C ARG A 89 -8.14 7.99 8.68
N LEU A 90 -9.22 8.51 8.10
CA LEU A 90 -9.27 8.89 6.70
C LEU A 90 -8.41 10.14 6.51
N ILE A 91 -7.42 10.09 5.61
CA ILE A 91 -6.38 11.12 5.51
C ILE A 91 -6.37 11.86 4.16
N GLY A 92 -7.01 11.32 3.13
CA GLY A 92 -7.01 11.93 1.80
C GLY A 92 -7.47 10.97 0.73
N CYS A 93 -7.15 11.30 -0.52
CA CYS A 93 -7.37 10.43 -1.66
C CYS A 93 -6.30 10.62 -2.73
N VAL A 94 -6.20 9.63 -3.62
CA VAL A 94 -5.43 9.66 -4.87
C VAL A 94 -6.33 9.26 -6.03
N GLU A 95 -5.84 9.40 -7.25
CA GLU A 95 -6.45 8.84 -8.45
C GLU A 95 -5.69 7.59 -8.92
N VAL A 96 -6.36 6.44 -8.97
CA VAL A 96 -5.79 5.22 -9.55
C VAL A 96 -6.01 5.25 -11.06
N VAL A 97 -4.95 5.56 -11.80
CA VAL A 97 -5.00 5.71 -13.27
C VAL A 97 -4.72 4.41 -14.02
N GLY A 98 -4.12 3.43 -13.36
CA GLY A 98 -3.73 2.19 -14.01
C GLY A 98 -3.31 1.11 -13.01
N CYS A 99 -3.13 -0.10 -13.53
CA CYS A 99 -2.53 -1.20 -12.80
C CYS A 99 -1.69 -2.02 -13.77
N ILE A 100 -0.41 -2.21 -13.46
CA ILE A 100 0.52 -3.02 -14.24
C ILE A 100 1.23 -4.02 -13.32
N THR A 101 1.95 -4.98 -13.87
CA THR A 101 2.77 -5.88 -13.05
C THR A 101 4.05 -5.19 -12.57
N ARG A 102 4.68 -5.79 -11.56
CA ARG A 102 6.03 -5.41 -11.12
C ARG A 102 7.01 -5.40 -12.29
N GLU A 103 7.02 -6.46 -13.08
CA GLU A 103 7.95 -6.65 -14.20
C GLU A 103 7.76 -5.56 -15.25
N GLU A 104 6.51 -5.17 -15.52
CA GLU A 104 6.23 -4.06 -16.41
C GLU A 104 6.78 -2.75 -15.85
N LEU A 105 6.52 -2.44 -14.57
CA LEU A 105 6.96 -1.19 -13.94
C LEU A 105 8.50 -1.05 -13.90
N VAL A 106 9.22 -2.12 -13.52
CA VAL A 106 10.70 -2.06 -13.38
C VAL A 106 11.42 -1.93 -14.72
N ASN A 107 10.77 -2.25 -15.83
CA ASN A 107 11.34 -2.12 -17.17
C ASN A 107 10.77 -0.92 -17.94
N TRP A 108 9.92 -0.11 -17.31
CA TRP A 108 9.22 0.99 -17.99
C TRP A 108 10.12 2.21 -18.15
N GLU A 109 10.84 2.30 -19.28
CA GLU A 109 11.85 3.34 -19.52
C GLU A 109 11.26 4.77 -19.56
N GLU A 110 10.00 4.91 -19.92
CA GLU A 110 9.31 6.21 -20.03
C GLU A 110 8.93 6.82 -18.67
N VAL A 111 9.00 6.06 -17.56
CA VAL A 111 8.80 6.59 -16.21
C VAL A 111 10.14 6.84 -15.51
N PRO A 112 10.22 7.79 -14.57
CA PRO A 112 11.46 8.07 -13.84
C PRO A 112 12.07 6.82 -13.17
N GLY A 113 13.39 6.75 -13.09
CA GLY A 113 14.10 5.62 -12.49
C GLY A 113 13.69 5.40 -11.03
N GLY A 114 13.46 6.48 -10.28
CA GLY A 114 12.93 6.41 -8.93
C GLY A 114 11.55 5.76 -8.83
N VAL A 115 10.69 5.91 -9.84
CA VAL A 115 9.35 5.29 -9.90
C VAL A 115 9.46 3.79 -10.19
N GLN A 116 10.36 3.38 -11.09
CA GLN A 116 10.62 1.97 -11.40
C GLN A 116 10.99 1.18 -10.13
N LEU A 117 11.77 1.80 -9.23
CA LEU A 117 12.23 1.21 -7.96
C LEU A 117 11.12 1.03 -6.90
N GLU A 118 9.95 1.63 -7.08
CA GLU A 118 8.78 1.39 -6.21
C GLU A 118 8.11 0.02 -6.48
N GLY A 119 8.42 -0.62 -7.61
CA GLY A 119 7.92 -1.93 -7.99
C GLY A 119 8.45 -3.07 -7.11
N GLN A 120 7.85 -3.26 -5.93
CA GLN A 120 8.26 -4.28 -4.96
C GLN A 120 7.21 -5.39 -4.74
N THR A 121 6.04 -5.29 -5.38
CA THR A 121 4.93 -6.25 -5.24
C THR A 121 4.31 -6.55 -6.60
N ASP A 122 3.72 -7.74 -6.75
CA ASP A 122 3.24 -8.30 -8.02
C ASP A 122 2.39 -7.33 -8.86
N PHE A 123 1.44 -6.64 -8.24
CA PHE A 123 0.61 -5.63 -8.90
C PHE A 123 0.91 -4.23 -8.38
N CYS A 124 1.17 -3.33 -9.31
CA CYS A 124 1.52 -1.94 -9.09
C CYS A 124 0.36 -1.05 -9.51
N TRP A 125 -0.35 -0.49 -8.53
CA TRP A 125 -1.44 0.45 -8.74
C TRP A 125 -0.84 1.83 -8.91
N LEU A 126 -1.09 2.45 -10.06
CA LEU A 126 -0.48 3.71 -10.45
C LEU A 126 -1.33 4.85 -9.92
N CYS A 127 -0.76 5.65 -9.02
CA CYS A 127 -1.50 6.67 -8.27
C CYS A 127 -1.03 8.08 -8.67
N GLU A 128 -1.98 8.94 -9.02
CA GLU A 128 -1.78 10.35 -9.35
C GLU A 128 -2.63 11.26 -8.47
N GLN A 129 -2.46 12.58 -8.64
CA GLN A 129 -3.30 13.62 -8.03
C GLN A 129 -3.58 13.43 -6.53
N PRO A 130 -2.55 13.31 -5.68
CA PRO A 130 -2.77 13.17 -4.25
C PRO A 130 -3.39 14.45 -3.67
N GLN A 131 -4.45 14.26 -2.88
CA GLN A 131 -5.15 15.30 -2.15
C GLN A 131 -5.24 14.89 -0.68
N LYS A 132 -4.84 15.78 0.22
CA LYS A 132 -4.90 15.53 1.67
C LYS A 132 -6.13 16.18 2.28
N LEU A 133 -6.69 15.55 3.32
CA LEU A 133 -7.67 16.22 4.16
C LEU A 133 -6.98 17.23 5.06
N ILE A 134 -7.53 18.44 5.13
CA ILE A 134 -7.07 19.48 6.08
C ILE A 134 -7.24 18.96 7.51
N VAL A 135 -8.37 18.30 7.79
CA VAL A 135 -8.65 17.62 9.06
C VAL A 135 -8.95 16.15 8.77
N PRO A 136 -8.07 15.22 9.16
CA PRO A 136 -8.31 13.78 8.99
C PRO A 136 -9.48 13.28 9.84
N PHE A 137 -10.33 12.42 9.28
CA PHE A 137 -11.53 11.94 9.95
C PHE A 137 -11.25 10.65 10.71
N GLU A 138 -11.57 10.62 11.99
CA GLU A 138 -11.48 9.39 12.77
C GLU A 138 -12.59 8.43 12.36
N MET A 139 -12.20 7.24 11.92
CA MET A 139 -13.13 6.20 11.51
C MET A 139 -12.46 4.83 11.49
N ARG A 140 -13.27 3.77 11.52
CA ARG A 140 -12.77 2.40 11.37
C ARG A 140 -12.39 2.12 9.91
N GLY A 141 -11.23 1.50 9.72
CA GLY A 141 -10.82 0.94 8.43
C GLY A 141 -11.31 -0.51 8.26
N PHE A 142 -11.42 -0.94 7.01
CA PHE A 142 -11.82 -2.30 6.65
C PHE A 142 -10.77 -2.97 5.75
N GLN A 143 -10.84 -4.30 5.65
CA GLN A 143 -10.01 -5.10 4.75
C GLN A 143 -10.48 -4.98 3.30
N GLY A 144 -9.54 -5.02 2.36
CA GLY A 144 -9.83 -4.84 0.93
C GLY A 144 -10.25 -3.41 0.57
N VAL A 145 -10.76 -3.24 -0.64
CA VAL A 145 -11.43 -1.98 -1.03
C VAL A 145 -12.87 -2.03 -0.54
N TYR A 146 -13.32 -0.96 0.11
CA TYR A 146 -14.68 -0.80 0.62
C TYR A 146 -15.24 0.57 0.24
N ASN A 147 -16.56 0.76 0.29
CA ASN A 147 -17.16 2.06 0.06
C ASN A 147 -17.21 2.87 1.36
N LEU A 148 -16.81 4.15 1.30
CA LEU A 148 -17.12 5.10 2.37
C LEU A 148 -18.63 5.29 2.51
N GLU A 149 -19.08 5.50 3.75
CA GLU A 149 -20.42 5.99 4.02
C GLU A 149 -20.64 7.35 3.35
N HIS A 150 -21.84 7.57 2.81
CA HIS A 150 -22.16 8.76 2.03
C HIS A 150 -21.85 10.07 2.78
N LYS A 151 -22.24 10.15 4.06
CA LYS A 151 -22.01 11.34 4.90
C LYS A 151 -20.52 11.62 5.13
N ILE A 152 -19.73 10.57 5.35
CA ILE A 152 -18.28 10.67 5.53
C ILE A 152 -17.63 11.17 4.23
N HIS A 153 -18.01 10.57 3.10
CA HIS A 153 -17.53 10.98 1.79
C HIS A 153 -17.84 12.46 1.49
N GLU A 154 -19.10 12.89 1.65
CA GLU A 154 -19.50 14.27 1.36
C GLU A 154 -18.75 15.28 2.22
N ALA A 155 -18.59 14.99 3.51
CA ALA A 155 -17.84 15.86 4.42
C ALA A 155 -16.34 15.86 4.06
N ALA A 156 -15.76 14.71 3.74
CA ALA A 156 -14.35 14.59 3.39
C ALA A 156 -14.04 15.33 2.08
N ALA A 157 -14.90 15.21 1.07
CA ALA A 157 -14.74 15.88 -0.22
C ALA A 157 -14.62 17.40 -0.09
N ARG A 158 -15.34 18.01 0.87
CA ARG A 158 -15.27 19.46 1.16
C ARG A 158 -13.97 19.86 1.87
N GLY A 159 -13.27 18.93 2.51
CA GLY A 159 -12.05 19.17 3.27
C GLY A 159 -10.75 18.84 2.52
N LEU A 160 -10.83 18.52 1.22
CA LEU A 160 -9.67 18.19 0.41
C LEU A 160 -8.85 19.43 0.06
N SER A 161 -7.53 19.30 0.21
CA SER A 161 -6.54 20.27 -0.24
C SER A 161 -5.55 19.59 -1.20
N PRO A 162 -5.16 20.26 -2.30
CA PRO A 162 -4.04 19.82 -3.12
C PRO A 162 -2.76 19.71 -2.29
N VAL A 163 -1.86 18.83 -2.73
CA VAL A 163 -0.55 18.62 -2.12
C VAL A 163 0.54 19.07 -3.10
N ARG A 164 1.53 19.79 -2.57
CA ARG A 164 2.76 20.08 -3.33
C ARG A 164 3.63 18.82 -3.33
N VAL A 165 3.64 18.11 -4.44
CA VAL A 165 4.40 16.87 -4.61
C VAL A 165 5.87 17.17 -4.95
N PRO A 166 6.85 16.35 -4.50
CA PRO A 166 8.27 16.57 -4.80
C PRO A 166 8.58 16.49 -6.30
N ARG A 167 7.98 15.52 -6.99
CA ARG A 167 8.03 15.38 -8.46
C ARG A 167 6.66 14.92 -8.97
N PRO A 168 5.90 15.77 -9.67
CA PRO A 168 4.67 15.33 -10.33
C PRO A 168 5.00 14.23 -11.35
N VAL A 169 4.26 13.13 -11.29
CA VAL A 169 4.37 12.05 -12.28
C VAL A 169 3.03 11.93 -12.99
N LYS A 170 3.10 11.86 -14.32
CA LYS A 170 1.99 11.48 -15.19
C LYS A 170 2.37 10.18 -15.86
N PHE A 171 1.64 9.11 -15.61
CA PHE A 171 1.94 7.81 -16.21
C PHE A 171 1.55 7.83 -17.69
N PRO A 172 2.46 7.48 -18.60
CA PRO A 172 2.16 7.48 -20.03
C PRO A 172 1.14 6.37 -20.35
N LEU A 173 0.13 6.70 -21.16
CA LEU A 173 -0.89 5.73 -21.56
C LEU A 173 -0.50 5.05 -22.87
N PRO A 174 -0.56 3.72 -22.96
CA PRO A 174 -0.42 2.99 -24.22
C PRO A 174 -1.41 3.42 -25.31
N ASP A 175 -2.67 3.69 -24.94
CA ASP A 175 -3.67 4.29 -25.84
C ASP A 175 -4.15 5.61 -25.23
N PRO A 176 -3.75 6.77 -25.76
CA PRO A 176 -4.21 8.07 -25.26
C PRO A 176 -5.74 8.28 -25.28
N ARG A 177 -6.47 7.46 -26.05
CA ARG A 177 -7.94 7.52 -26.15
C ARG A 177 -8.63 6.66 -25.09
N ASP A 178 -7.91 5.70 -24.50
CA ASP A 178 -8.39 4.91 -23.36
C ASP A 178 -7.61 5.34 -22.11
N PRO A 179 -8.17 6.22 -21.26
CA PRO A 179 -7.52 6.66 -20.03
C PRO A 179 -7.23 5.51 -19.04
N PHE A 180 -7.74 4.30 -19.30
CA PHE A 180 -7.55 3.10 -18.49
C PHE A 180 -6.80 2.00 -19.25
N SER A 181 -6.02 2.35 -20.27
CA SER A 181 -5.26 1.39 -21.10
C SER A 181 -4.14 0.67 -20.33
N LEU A 182 -3.76 1.17 -19.14
CA LEU A 182 -2.77 0.56 -18.25
C LEU A 182 -3.39 -0.59 -17.44
N LYS A 183 -3.30 -1.79 -18.03
CA LYS A 183 -3.75 -3.06 -17.46
C LYS A 183 -2.55 -4.03 -17.37
N PRO A 184 -2.57 -5.03 -16.47
CA PRO A 184 -1.49 -6.01 -16.41
C PRO A 184 -1.28 -6.68 -17.77
N GLY A 185 -0.05 -6.64 -18.29
CA GLY A 185 0.32 -7.13 -19.61
C GLY A 185 0.26 -6.10 -20.75
N SER A 186 -0.22 -4.88 -20.49
CA SER A 186 -0.35 -3.82 -21.50
C SER A 186 0.97 -3.27 -22.04
N LEU A 187 2.09 -3.44 -21.31
CA LEU A 187 3.41 -2.94 -21.71
C LEU A 187 4.30 -4.02 -22.32
N VAL A 188 3.85 -5.29 -22.36
CA VAL A 188 4.66 -6.46 -22.78
C VAL A 188 5.18 -6.35 -24.21
N SER A 189 4.45 -5.70 -25.12
CA SER A 189 4.86 -5.52 -26.51
C SER A 189 5.97 -4.47 -26.69
N THR A 190 6.14 -3.55 -25.73
CA THR A 190 7.14 -2.47 -25.76
C THR A 190 8.53 -3.00 -25.42
N PHE A 191 8.65 -4.08 -24.63
CA PHE A 191 9.94 -4.64 -24.18
C PHE A 191 10.67 -5.52 -25.21
N LYS A 192 10.39 -5.35 -26.51
CA LYS A 192 11.10 -6.09 -27.58
C LYS A 192 12.51 -5.52 -27.75
N GLY A 193 13.42 -5.97 -26.88
CA GLY A 193 14.86 -5.88 -27.06
C GLY A 193 15.51 -4.62 -26.49
N SER A 194 15.67 -4.57 -25.17
CA SER A 194 16.82 -3.93 -24.53
C SER A 194 17.03 -4.61 -23.18
N GLY A 195 18.29 -4.92 -22.86
CA GLY A 195 18.64 -5.54 -21.58
C GLY A 195 18.33 -4.59 -20.43
N MET A 196 18.10 -5.17 -19.24
CA MET A 196 17.86 -4.43 -17.98
C MET A 196 18.65 -3.11 -17.94
N PRO A 197 18.00 -1.96 -17.67
CA PRO A 197 18.72 -0.76 -17.34
C PRO A 197 19.58 -1.04 -16.11
N LYS A 198 20.89 -1.11 -16.29
CA LYS A 198 21.85 -1.17 -15.19
C LYS A 198 21.91 0.23 -14.59
N VAL A 199 20.92 0.57 -13.77
CA VAL A 199 21.17 1.56 -12.71
C VAL A 199 22.28 0.92 -11.87
N GLU A 200 23.49 1.47 -11.93
CA GLU A 200 24.57 1.10 -11.00
C GLU A 200 24.07 1.47 -9.61
N LYS A 201 23.62 0.45 -8.88
CA LYS A 201 23.04 0.65 -7.56
C LYS A 201 24.19 0.92 -6.60
N SER A 202 24.21 2.12 -6.05
CA SER A 202 25.09 2.43 -4.92
C SER A 202 24.82 1.45 -3.76
N GLU A 203 25.81 1.29 -2.89
CA GLU A 203 25.63 0.50 -1.66
C GLU A 203 24.49 1.07 -0.80
N SER A 204 24.38 2.41 -0.73
CA SER A 204 23.30 3.12 -0.03
C SER A 204 21.92 2.76 -0.58
N LEU A 205 21.74 2.84 -1.91
CA LEU A 205 20.47 2.50 -2.56
C LEU A 205 20.10 1.03 -2.34
N THR A 206 21.10 0.15 -2.36
CA THR A 206 20.88 -1.29 -2.11
C THR A 206 20.44 -1.55 -0.67
N ALA A 207 21.08 -0.90 0.31
CA ALA A 207 20.71 -0.98 1.72
C ALA A 207 19.29 -0.42 1.96
N ALA A 208 18.96 0.71 1.35
CA ALA A 208 17.64 1.33 1.41
C ALA A 208 16.53 0.44 0.82
N LEU A 209 16.78 -0.19 -0.33
CA LEU A 209 15.87 -1.18 -0.93
C LEU A 209 15.65 -2.40 0.00
N ALA A 210 16.71 -2.89 0.65
CA ALA A 210 16.61 -3.98 1.61
C ALA A 210 15.80 -3.56 2.86
N GLY A 211 16.04 -2.37 3.39
CA GLY A 211 15.30 -1.78 4.51
C GLY A 211 13.81 -1.65 4.22
N ALA A 212 13.44 -1.12 3.06
CA ALA A 212 12.04 -1.02 2.63
C ALA A 212 11.33 -2.38 2.53
N ARG A 213 12.03 -3.39 1.99
CA ARG A 213 11.48 -4.76 1.90
C ARG A 213 11.27 -5.38 3.27
N ALA A 214 12.24 -5.25 4.17
CA ALA A 214 12.12 -5.72 5.54
C ALA A 214 10.92 -5.04 6.24
N ALA A 215 10.82 -3.72 6.11
CA ALA A 215 9.70 -2.93 6.63
C ALA A 215 8.34 -3.41 6.08
N ALA A 216 8.22 -3.75 4.80
CA ALA A 216 6.97 -4.22 4.21
C ALA A 216 6.54 -5.60 4.75
N THR A 217 7.48 -6.51 5.00
CA THR A 217 7.18 -7.89 5.44
C THR A 217 6.64 -8.01 6.86
N GLN A 218 6.83 -7.00 7.71
CA GLN A 218 6.39 -7.05 9.11
C GLN A 218 4.86 -7.17 9.28
N PHE A 219 4.08 -6.81 8.24
CA PHE A 219 2.62 -6.85 8.25
C PHE A 219 2.05 -8.11 7.57
N SER A 220 2.89 -8.93 6.95
CA SER A 220 2.46 -10.13 6.22
C SER A 220 2.20 -11.34 7.14
N LYS A 221 2.55 -11.25 8.44
CA LYS A 221 2.33 -12.32 9.41
C LYS A 221 0.98 -12.14 10.14
N SER A 222 -0.10 -12.55 9.49
CA SER A 222 -1.31 -13.00 10.20
C SER A 222 -1.90 -14.20 9.48
N GLY A 223 -1.69 -15.41 10.00
CA GLY A 223 -2.27 -16.63 9.43
C GLY A 223 -1.40 -17.88 9.55
N GLY A 224 -0.81 -18.13 10.72
CA GLY A 224 -0.28 -19.43 11.07
C GLY A 224 -1.00 -19.91 12.32
N LEU A 225 -2.03 -20.75 12.15
CA LEU A 225 -2.48 -21.62 13.22
C LEU A 225 -1.29 -22.53 13.55
N GLU A 226 -0.65 -22.30 14.70
CA GLU A 226 0.16 -23.32 15.35
C GLU A 226 -0.71 -24.58 15.49
N PRO A 227 -0.34 -25.73 14.91
CA PRO A 227 -1.06 -26.95 15.17
C PRO A 227 -0.85 -27.31 16.64
N ALA A 228 -1.94 -27.22 17.40
CA ALA A 228 -2.01 -27.74 18.76
C ALA A 228 -1.51 -29.19 18.75
N ALA A 229 -0.43 -29.44 19.47
CA ALA A 229 0.07 -30.79 19.70
C ALA A 229 -1.05 -31.61 20.35
N VAL A 230 -1.59 -32.56 19.58
CA VAL A 230 -2.51 -33.59 20.08
C VAL A 230 -1.66 -34.58 20.89
N GLY A 231 -1.56 -34.33 22.19
CA GLY A 231 -1.11 -35.31 23.18
C GLY A 231 -2.33 -35.85 23.91
N GLY A 232 -2.94 -36.90 23.37
CA GLY A 232 -4.03 -37.65 24.01
C GLY A 232 -3.61 -39.10 24.17
N GLY A 233 -3.11 -39.46 25.36
CA GLY A 233 -2.90 -40.82 25.82
C GLY A 233 -3.60 -41.00 27.16
N ASP A 234 -4.30 -42.13 27.28
CA ASP A 234 -5.32 -42.44 28.28
C ASP A 234 -4.92 -42.36 29.77
N GLU A 235 -5.92 -41.99 30.58
CA GLU A 235 -6.04 -42.02 32.06
C GLU A 235 -5.94 -43.46 32.66
N PRO A 236 -6.09 -43.70 34.00
CA PRO A 236 -6.08 -42.83 35.19
C PRO A 236 -5.21 -43.40 36.34
N ILE A 237 -5.14 -42.75 37.52
CA ILE A 237 -5.26 -43.38 38.86
C ILE A 237 -5.30 -42.32 39.99
N SER A 238 -6.38 -42.42 40.75
CA SER A 238 -6.72 -41.96 42.11
C SER A 238 -5.59 -41.79 43.15
N SER A 239 -5.62 -40.71 43.94
CA SER A 239 -5.91 -40.78 45.39
C SER A 239 -5.98 -39.40 46.09
N ARG A 240 -7.02 -39.24 46.93
CA ARG A 240 -7.20 -38.50 48.21
C ARG A 240 -6.26 -37.29 48.47
N THR A 241 -6.72 -36.14 48.98
CA THR A 241 -7.27 -35.99 50.35
C THR A 241 -8.03 -34.67 50.53
N ARG A 242 -9.07 -34.76 51.36
CA ARG A 242 -10.01 -33.75 51.85
C ARG A 242 -9.34 -32.85 52.89
N ASN A 243 -9.55 -31.54 52.83
CA ASN A 243 -9.60 -30.73 54.06
C ASN A 243 -10.59 -29.55 53.93
N LYS A 244 -11.51 -29.51 54.90
CA LYS A 244 -12.52 -28.48 55.14
C LYS A 244 -11.94 -27.39 56.04
N SER A 245 -12.33 -26.14 55.82
CA SER A 245 -12.39 -25.02 56.78
C SER A 245 -13.00 -23.81 56.03
N THR A 246 -13.92 -22.97 56.48
CA THR A 246 -14.85 -22.90 57.63
C THR A 246 -15.89 -21.85 57.21
N ALA A 247 -17.13 -21.98 57.68
CA ALA A 247 -18.23 -21.04 57.43
C ALA A 247 -18.16 -19.79 58.32
N VAL A 248 -18.66 -18.66 57.82
CA VAL A 248 -19.76 -17.86 58.41
C VAL A 248 -20.64 -17.39 57.25
#